data_AF-A0A2Z7D7S7-F1
#
_entry.id   AF-A0A2Z7D7S7-F1
#
_cell.length_a   1.000
_cell.length_b   1.000
_cell.length_c   1.000
_cell.angle_alpha   90.00
_cell.angle_beta   90.00
_cell.angle_gamma   90.00
#
_symmetry.space_group_name_H-M   'P 1'
#
loop_
_entity.id
_entity.type
_entity.pdbx_description
1 polymer ?
#
loop_
_entity_poly.entity_id
_entity_poly.type
_entity_poly.pdbx_seq_one_letter_code
_entity_poly.pdbx_strand_id
1 'polypeptide(L)'
;MSLFKRTDDRYKKEDRYNRDDKSDERVVDRSKERSKDRWMRTQGDKRTSRKHDRKVLVVDESTKSWADTDSESSSSSSSSSDSEQEEVHCLMADQTSDDEVFDFSNVEFTREDLVSALNDMVKEYRKLSHSFEEVKAENSDLKNSLAEPSAVELGEADSLKIELSKLTAENELLREESSELKAEIESLNELVSSWNQSSRSLHKLQ
;
A
#
# COMPACT_ATOMS: atom_id res chain seq x y z
N MET A 1 14.52 -68.04 -34.14
CA MET A 1 14.71 -69.39 -33.57
C MET A 1 15.98 -69.32 -32.71
N SER A 2 15.94 -69.36 -31.37
CA SER A 2 15.56 -70.47 -30.46
C SER A 2 16.68 -71.52 -30.34
N LEU A 3 17.23 -71.93 -29.18
CA LEU A 3 16.96 -71.66 -27.74
C LEU A 3 18.20 -71.98 -26.87
N PHE A 4 18.39 -71.25 -25.75
CA PHE A 4 19.01 -71.71 -24.46
C PHE A 4 20.50 -72.20 -24.49
N LYS A 5 21.25 -72.31 -23.39
CA LYS A 5 20.99 -72.38 -21.93
C LYS A 5 21.79 -71.29 -21.17
N ARG A 6 21.36 -70.71 -20.03
CA ARG A 6 21.11 -71.27 -18.66
C ARG A 6 22.41 -71.75 -17.98
N THR A 7 22.76 -71.40 -16.73
CA THR A 7 22.03 -70.62 -15.68
C THR A 7 22.98 -70.15 -14.54
N ASP A 8 22.42 -69.38 -13.58
CA ASP A 8 22.85 -69.16 -12.16
C ASP A 8 24.18 -68.39 -11.95
N ASP A 9 24.37 -67.56 -10.91
CA ASP A 9 23.61 -67.19 -9.70
C ASP A 9 23.98 -65.69 -9.36
N ARG A 10 23.52 -64.92 -8.35
CA ARG A 10 22.75 -65.16 -7.11
C ARG A 10 21.85 -63.95 -6.73
N TYR A 11 21.11 -64.14 -5.65
CA TYR A 11 20.19 -63.24 -4.92
C TYR A 11 20.87 -61.93 -4.44
N LYS A 12 20.21 -60.74 -4.34
CA LYS A 12 18.94 -60.34 -3.67
C LYS A 12 19.02 -60.42 -2.12
N LYS A 13 18.46 -59.51 -1.31
CA LYS A 13 17.81 -58.18 -1.48
C LYS A 13 17.64 -57.56 -0.06
N GLU A 14 17.72 -56.23 0.10
CA GLU A 14 17.07 -55.42 1.19
C GLU A 14 17.41 -55.80 2.68
N ASP A 15 17.15 -55.02 3.75
CA ASP A 15 15.94 -54.28 4.11
C ASP A 15 16.10 -53.34 5.35
N ARG A 16 15.34 -52.23 5.36
CA ARG A 16 14.71 -51.52 6.52
C ARG A 16 15.50 -50.80 7.65
N TYR A 17 14.73 -49.91 8.31
CA TYR A 17 15.09 -48.96 9.39
C TYR A 17 14.89 -49.50 10.81
N ASN A 18 15.59 -48.91 11.78
CA ASN A 18 15.18 -48.62 13.17
C ASN A 18 16.24 -47.66 13.78
N ARG A 19 16.07 -46.99 14.93
CA ARG A 19 14.98 -46.30 15.67
C ARG A 19 15.55 -46.04 17.08
N ASP A 20 15.27 -44.86 17.63
CA ASP A 20 15.09 -44.54 19.06
C ASP A 20 16.21 -44.74 20.14
N ASP A 21 16.51 -43.60 20.78
CA ASP A 21 16.47 -43.35 22.24
C ASP A 21 17.61 -43.68 23.25
N LYS A 22 17.92 -42.61 24.03
CA LYS A 22 18.16 -42.53 25.49
C LYS A 22 19.54 -42.80 26.13
N SER A 23 19.64 -42.26 27.36
CA SER A 23 20.78 -42.14 28.29
C SER A 23 21.87 -41.13 27.86
N ASP A 24 22.48 -40.36 28.79
CA ASP A 24 22.54 -40.53 30.25
C ASP A 24 22.08 -39.29 31.06
N GLU A 25 21.72 -39.52 32.33
CA GLU A 25 21.34 -38.47 33.30
C GLU A 25 22.44 -38.20 34.33
N ARG A 26 22.31 -37.02 34.99
CA ARG A 26 22.91 -36.58 36.28
C ARG A 26 24.20 -35.75 36.20
N VAL A 27 24.04 -34.45 36.45
CA VAL A 27 24.40 -33.89 37.77
C VAL A 27 23.25 -33.00 38.25
N VAL A 28 22.66 -33.36 39.39
CA VAL A 28 21.73 -32.50 40.14
C VAL A 28 22.47 -32.01 41.38
N ASP A 29 22.60 -30.68 41.54
CA ASP A 29 21.96 -29.95 42.66
C ASP A 29 22.52 -28.52 42.81
N ARG A 30 21.64 -27.51 42.73
CA ARG A 30 21.76 -26.32 43.58
C ARG A 30 20.39 -25.70 43.87
N SER A 31 19.57 -26.48 44.56
CA SER A 31 18.19 -26.14 44.91
C SER A 31 18.09 -24.90 45.81
N LYS A 32 17.51 -23.80 45.32
CA LYS A 32 16.96 -22.73 46.19
C LYS A 32 15.80 -21.92 45.58
N GLU A 33 14.66 -22.58 45.47
CA GLU A 33 13.38 -22.10 46.04
C GLU A 33 13.08 -20.58 46.01
N ARG A 34 12.17 -20.16 45.11
CA ARG A 34 11.01 -19.35 45.56
C ARG A 34 9.78 -19.60 44.69
N SER A 35 8.63 -19.63 45.36
CA SER A 35 7.38 -20.23 44.89
C SER A 35 6.35 -19.22 44.35
N LYS A 36 5.30 -19.77 43.68
CA LYS A 36 3.92 -19.24 43.50
C LYS A 36 3.57 -18.25 42.37
N ASP A 37 2.79 -18.78 41.44
CA ASP A 37 1.42 -18.36 41.09
C ASP A 37 1.13 -16.87 40.87
N ARG A 38 1.12 -16.45 39.59
CA ARG A 38 0.17 -15.44 39.06
C ARG A 38 -0.34 -15.80 37.66
N TRP A 39 -0.94 -16.99 37.52
CA TRP A 39 -1.93 -17.21 36.46
C TRP A 39 -3.15 -16.35 36.79
N MET A 40 -3.41 -15.29 36.00
CA MET A 40 -4.63 -14.49 36.08
C MET A 40 -5.16 -14.23 34.68
N ARG A 41 -6.19 -14.96 34.28
CA ARG A 41 -7.09 -14.53 33.19
C ARG A 41 -8.08 -13.53 33.75
N THR A 42 -8.35 -12.45 33.03
CA THR A 42 -9.51 -11.60 33.31
C THR A 42 -10.14 -11.13 32.00
N GLN A 43 -11.30 -11.70 31.69
CA GLN A 43 -12.21 -11.26 30.64
C GLN A 43 -13.42 -10.63 31.34
N GLY A 44 -13.81 -9.41 30.98
CA GLY A 44 -14.97 -8.75 31.57
C GLY A 44 -15.05 -7.25 31.30
N ASP A 45 -16.17 -6.83 30.70
CA ASP A 45 -16.56 -5.46 30.34
C ASP A 45 -16.05 -4.30 31.21
N LYS A 46 -15.60 -3.23 30.54
CA LYS A 46 -16.14 -1.87 30.74
C LYS A 46 -15.90 -0.96 29.54
N ARG A 47 -16.96 -0.22 29.17
CA ARG A 47 -16.99 0.74 28.05
C ARG A 47 -16.14 1.98 28.36
N THR A 48 -15.19 2.32 27.50
CA THR A 48 -14.61 3.67 27.42
C THR A 48 -15.32 4.47 26.33
N SER A 49 -15.74 5.69 26.65
CA SER A 49 -16.70 6.43 25.83
C SER A 49 -16.07 7.21 24.68
N ARG A 50 -16.46 6.86 23.45
CA ARG A 50 -16.76 7.76 22.32
C ARG A 50 -16.34 9.22 22.52
N LYS A 51 -15.22 9.62 21.90
CA LYS A 51 -14.96 10.96 21.34
C LYS A 51 -13.80 10.86 20.34
N HIS A 52 -14.13 10.90 19.05
CA HIS A 52 -13.15 11.11 17.99
C HIS A 52 -13.32 12.55 17.48
N ASP A 53 -12.39 13.43 17.81
CA ASP A 53 -12.34 14.77 17.24
C ASP A 53 -11.80 14.70 15.81
N ARG A 54 -12.65 14.23 14.88
CA ARG A 54 -12.37 14.29 13.44
C ARG A 54 -12.30 15.75 13.01
N LYS A 55 -11.08 16.28 12.89
CA LYS A 55 -10.78 17.45 12.07
C LYS A 55 -11.07 17.05 10.61
N VAL A 56 -12.25 17.38 10.10
CA VAL A 56 -12.59 17.13 8.69
C VAL A 56 -11.90 18.21 7.85
N LEU A 57 -10.84 17.83 7.15
CA LEU A 57 -10.46 18.54 5.93
C LEU A 57 -11.37 18.01 4.82
N VAL A 58 -12.09 18.91 4.16
CA VAL A 58 -12.87 18.58 2.98
C VAL A 58 -11.91 18.46 1.80
N VAL A 59 -11.82 17.26 1.24
CA VAL A 59 -11.37 17.04 -0.14
C VAL A 59 -12.64 16.78 -0.94
N ASP A 60 -12.94 17.66 -1.89
CA ASP A 60 -13.98 17.41 -2.90
C ASP A 60 -13.44 16.39 -3.91
N GLU A 61 -13.87 15.13 -3.76
CA GLU A 61 -13.69 14.10 -4.77
C GLU A 61 -15.06 13.72 -5.35
N SER A 62 -15.25 14.00 -6.64
CA SER A 62 -16.56 14.02 -7.29
C SER A 62 -17.03 12.62 -7.71
N THR A 63 -17.57 11.87 -6.74
CA THR A 63 -18.23 10.58 -6.97
C THR A 63 -19.47 10.75 -7.86
N LYS A 64 -19.28 10.51 -9.15
CA LYS A 64 -20.31 10.64 -10.20
C LYS A 64 -21.35 9.53 -10.07
N SER A 65 -22.41 9.80 -9.30
CA SER A 65 -23.49 8.86 -9.01
C SER A 65 -24.25 8.46 -10.28
N TRP A 66 -24.15 7.19 -10.67
CA TRP A 66 -25.17 6.56 -11.49
C TRP A 66 -26.36 6.22 -10.59
N ALA A 67 -27.57 6.43 -11.10
CA ALA A 67 -28.80 6.14 -10.36
C ALA A 67 -29.29 4.74 -10.75
N ASP A 68 -29.14 3.77 -9.85
CA ASP A 68 -29.93 2.54 -9.93
C ASP A 68 -31.41 2.89 -9.81
N THR A 69 -32.21 2.39 -10.74
CA THR A 69 -33.66 2.65 -10.81
C THR A 69 -34.39 1.41 -10.33
N ASP A 70 -34.34 1.18 -9.01
CA ASP A 70 -35.10 0.13 -8.35
C ASP A 70 -36.60 0.30 -8.64
N SER A 71 -37.11 -0.53 -9.54
CA SER A 71 -38.48 -0.45 -10.06
C SER A 71 -39.44 -1.19 -9.13
N GLU A 72 -39.62 -0.64 -7.94
CA GLU A 72 -40.54 -1.08 -6.89
C GLU A 72 -41.98 -1.23 -7.40
N SER A 73 -42.36 -2.44 -7.84
CA SER A 73 -43.73 -2.80 -8.21
C SER A 73 -44.37 -3.64 -7.11
N SER A 74 -45.28 -3.04 -6.36
CA SER A 74 -45.86 -3.63 -5.15
C SER A 74 -46.94 -4.69 -5.43
N SER A 75 -46.79 -5.81 -4.73
CA SER A 75 -47.84 -6.54 -3.98
C SER A 75 -49.30 -6.48 -4.43
N SER A 76 -49.91 -7.66 -4.61
CA SER A 76 -51.26 -7.92 -4.09
C SER A 76 -51.46 -9.39 -3.74
N SER A 77 -51.89 -9.65 -2.50
CA SER A 77 -52.17 -10.98 -1.97
C SER A 77 -53.67 -11.26 -2.00
N SER A 78 -54.09 -12.51 -2.24
CA SER A 78 -54.93 -13.30 -1.30
C SER A 78 -55.76 -14.42 -1.96
N SER A 79 -55.72 -15.59 -1.31
CA SER A 79 -56.84 -16.49 -1.00
C SER A 79 -57.71 -17.14 -2.09
N SER A 80 -57.74 -18.49 -2.03
CA SER A 80 -58.92 -19.38 -2.16
C SER A 80 -59.87 -19.27 -3.35
N SER A 81 -60.03 -20.40 -4.06
CA SER A 81 -61.26 -21.22 -3.91
C SER A 81 -61.06 -22.66 -4.37
N ASP A 82 -62.04 -23.49 -4.02
CA ASP A 82 -62.18 -24.93 -4.33
C ASP A 82 -62.97 -25.14 -5.64
N SER A 83 -63.04 -26.40 -6.09
CA SER A 83 -63.91 -26.94 -7.16
C SER A 83 -63.61 -26.61 -8.63
N GLU A 84 -63.15 -27.66 -9.31
CA GLU A 84 -63.48 -28.11 -10.67
C GLU A 84 -64.65 -27.40 -11.38
N GLN A 85 -64.41 -26.82 -12.58
CA GLN A 85 -64.98 -27.28 -13.87
C GLN A 85 -64.56 -26.36 -15.03
N GLU A 86 -63.67 -26.79 -15.96
CA GLU A 86 -63.50 -26.04 -17.22
C GLU A 86 -62.94 -26.86 -18.41
N GLU A 87 -63.65 -26.79 -19.55
CA GLU A 87 -63.29 -27.40 -20.83
C GLU A 87 -62.48 -26.40 -21.68
N VAL A 88 -61.20 -26.22 -21.34
CA VAL A 88 -60.33 -25.22 -21.98
C VAL A 88 -59.88 -25.64 -23.40
N HIS A 89 -60.78 -25.47 -24.36
CA HIS A 89 -60.44 -25.44 -25.79
C HIS A 89 -59.38 -24.36 -26.06
N CYS A 90 -58.15 -24.76 -26.37
CA CYS A 90 -57.07 -23.84 -26.73
C CYS A 90 -57.35 -23.15 -28.06
N LEU A 91 -58.00 -21.97 -28.01
CA LEU A 91 -58.16 -21.09 -29.16
C LEU A 91 -56.79 -20.55 -29.59
N MET A 92 -56.25 -21.09 -30.67
CA MET A 92 -55.15 -20.49 -31.42
C MET A 92 -55.64 -19.16 -32.01
N ALA A 93 -55.36 -18.06 -31.30
CA ALA A 93 -55.63 -16.72 -31.80
C ALA A 93 -54.50 -16.30 -32.74
N ASP A 94 -54.71 -16.47 -34.05
CA ASP A 94 -53.81 -15.98 -35.09
C ASP A 94 -53.77 -14.44 -35.07
N GLN A 95 -52.94 -13.86 -34.20
CA GLN A 95 -52.72 -12.41 -34.16
C GLN A 95 -51.86 -11.98 -35.35
N THR A 96 -52.51 -11.71 -36.46
CA THR A 96 -51.94 -11.06 -37.65
C THR A 96 -51.70 -9.57 -37.37
N SER A 97 -50.73 -9.26 -36.51
CA SER A 97 -50.29 -7.89 -36.21
C SER A 97 -48.83 -7.74 -36.62
N ASP A 98 -48.61 -7.09 -37.76
CA ASP A 98 -47.32 -6.76 -38.40
C ASP A 98 -46.12 -7.58 -37.89
N ASP A 99 -45.89 -8.71 -38.55
CA ASP A 99 -44.54 -9.17 -38.77
C ASP A 99 -43.85 -8.13 -39.67
N GLU A 100 -43.41 -7.02 -39.06
CA GLU A 100 -42.27 -6.26 -39.56
C GLU A 100 -41.11 -7.24 -39.55
N VAL A 101 -41.03 -8.05 -40.62
CA VAL A 101 -39.93 -8.94 -40.91
C VAL A 101 -38.70 -8.06 -40.89
N PHE A 102 -37.97 -8.10 -39.79
CA PHE A 102 -36.67 -7.49 -39.71
C PHE A 102 -35.85 -8.17 -40.81
N ASP A 103 -35.64 -7.43 -41.91
CA ASP A 103 -34.56 -7.68 -42.85
C ASP A 103 -33.25 -7.37 -42.11
N PHE A 104 -32.96 -8.23 -41.13
CA PHE A 104 -31.63 -8.67 -40.84
C PHE A 104 -31.10 -9.26 -42.15
N SER A 105 -30.60 -8.36 -43.00
CA SER A 105 -29.75 -8.70 -44.12
C SER A 105 -28.57 -9.44 -43.51
N ASN A 106 -28.69 -10.77 -43.47
CA ASN A 106 -27.88 -11.62 -42.60
C ASN A 106 -26.43 -11.53 -43.06
N VAL A 107 -25.67 -10.65 -42.42
CA VAL A 107 -24.22 -10.75 -42.35
C VAL A 107 -23.96 -12.14 -41.78
N GLU A 108 -23.53 -13.04 -42.65
CA GLU A 108 -23.51 -14.49 -42.44
C GLU A 108 -22.41 -14.86 -41.45
N PHE A 109 -22.63 -14.46 -40.19
CA PHE A 109 -21.71 -14.62 -39.08
C PHE A 109 -21.66 -16.10 -38.72
N THR A 110 -20.62 -16.76 -39.20
CA THR A 110 -20.48 -18.20 -39.03
C THR A 110 -20.24 -18.52 -37.57
N ARG A 111 -20.54 -19.76 -37.18
CA ARG A 111 -20.19 -20.26 -35.84
C ARG A 111 -18.68 -20.18 -35.60
N GLU A 112 -17.91 -20.31 -36.67
CA GLU A 112 -16.46 -20.27 -36.72
C GLU A 112 -15.95 -18.83 -36.46
N ASP A 113 -16.62 -17.79 -36.98
CA ASP A 113 -16.33 -16.38 -36.67
C ASP A 113 -16.52 -16.07 -35.18
N LEU A 114 -17.63 -16.54 -34.59
CA LEU A 114 -17.90 -16.40 -33.15
C LEU A 114 -16.82 -17.09 -32.30
N VAL A 115 -16.42 -18.30 -32.69
CA VAL A 115 -15.36 -19.06 -32.01
C VAL A 115 -14.00 -18.37 -32.17
N SER A 116 -13.70 -17.74 -33.32
CA SER A 116 -12.47 -16.96 -33.48
C SER A 116 -12.48 -15.71 -32.61
N ALA A 117 -13.54 -14.90 -32.66
CA ALA A 117 -13.67 -13.69 -31.86
C ALA A 117 -13.55 -13.96 -30.35
N LEU A 118 -14.17 -15.04 -29.86
CA LEU A 118 -14.04 -15.47 -28.46
C LEU A 118 -12.62 -15.91 -28.12
N ASN A 119 -11.97 -16.68 -28.99
CA ASN A 119 -10.58 -17.12 -28.83
C ASN A 119 -9.60 -15.93 -28.82
N ASP A 120 -9.83 -14.92 -29.66
CA ASP A 120 -9.02 -13.71 -29.72
C ASP A 120 -9.21 -12.83 -28.48
N MET A 121 -10.44 -12.64 -27.98
CA MET A 121 -10.67 -12.00 -26.68
C MET A 121 -9.94 -12.70 -25.52
N VAL A 122 -9.90 -14.04 -25.52
CA VAL A 122 -9.16 -14.82 -24.51
C VAL A 122 -7.64 -14.64 -24.63
N LYS A 123 -7.09 -14.43 -25.85
CA LYS A 123 -5.67 -14.10 -26.06
C LYS A 123 -5.34 -12.71 -25.53
N GLU A 124 -6.16 -11.70 -25.86
CA GLU A 124 -5.92 -10.33 -25.41
C GLU A 124 -6.09 -10.20 -23.88
N TYR A 125 -7.08 -10.87 -23.28
CA TYR A 125 -7.20 -10.95 -21.82
C TYR A 125 -5.97 -11.59 -21.17
N ARG A 126 -5.41 -12.66 -21.76
CA ARG A 126 -4.18 -13.29 -21.27
C ARG A 126 -2.97 -12.35 -21.33
N LYS A 127 -2.81 -11.59 -22.43
CA LYS A 127 -1.75 -10.56 -22.55
C LYS A 127 -1.92 -9.48 -21.49
N LEU A 128 -3.14 -8.95 -21.34
CA LEU A 128 -3.44 -7.91 -20.35
C LEU A 128 -3.15 -8.39 -18.92
N SER A 129 -3.56 -9.62 -18.59
CA SER A 129 -3.27 -10.25 -17.30
C SER A 129 -1.78 -10.47 -17.05
N HIS A 130 -0.96 -10.71 -18.08
CA HIS A 130 0.51 -10.74 -17.94
C HIS A 130 1.06 -9.35 -17.64
N SER A 131 0.72 -8.34 -18.46
CA SER A 131 1.20 -6.97 -18.27
C SER A 131 0.76 -6.37 -16.93
N PHE A 132 -0.36 -6.81 -16.37
CA PHE A 132 -0.80 -6.39 -15.04
C PHE A 132 0.11 -6.92 -13.92
N GLU A 133 0.50 -8.20 -13.96
CA GLU A 133 1.42 -8.78 -12.98
C GLU A 133 2.86 -8.25 -13.16
N GLU A 134 3.26 -7.92 -14.40
CA GLU A 134 4.51 -7.26 -14.75
C GLU A 134 4.60 -5.84 -14.17
N VAL A 135 3.61 -4.98 -14.45
CA VAL A 135 3.50 -3.63 -13.87
C VAL A 135 3.40 -3.66 -12.34
N LYS A 136 2.77 -4.70 -11.77
CA LYS A 136 2.67 -4.92 -10.33
C LYS A 136 4.02 -5.30 -9.70
N ALA A 137 4.84 -6.09 -10.39
CA ALA A 137 6.21 -6.40 -9.98
C ALA A 137 7.10 -5.14 -10.02
N GLU A 138 7.07 -4.40 -11.13
CA GLU A 138 7.76 -3.11 -11.26
C GLU A 138 7.32 -2.11 -10.17
N ASN A 139 6.02 -2.09 -9.82
CA ASN A 139 5.51 -1.23 -8.75
C ASN A 139 6.06 -1.60 -7.37
N SER A 140 6.28 -2.90 -7.08
CA SER A 140 6.99 -3.33 -5.86
C SER A 140 8.48 -2.97 -5.90
N ASP A 141 9.17 -3.16 -7.03
CA ASP A 141 10.59 -2.85 -7.14
C ASP A 141 10.87 -1.34 -7.04
N LEU A 142 10.04 -0.51 -7.69
CA LEU A 142 10.05 0.94 -7.52
C LEU A 142 9.78 1.35 -6.07
N LYS A 143 8.82 0.70 -5.38
CA LYS A 143 8.58 0.95 -3.95
C LYS A 143 9.77 0.57 -3.08
N ASN A 144 10.48 -0.51 -3.39
CA ASN A 144 11.70 -0.90 -2.68
C ASN A 144 12.79 0.17 -2.89
N SER A 145 12.99 0.64 -4.13
CA SER A 145 13.94 1.74 -4.42
C SER A 145 13.56 3.10 -3.83
N LEU A 146 12.28 3.31 -3.49
CA LEU A 146 11.78 4.53 -2.86
C LEU A 146 11.77 4.45 -1.33
N ALA A 147 11.64 3.24 -0.77
CA ALA A 147 11.70 2.98 0.67
C ALA A 147 13.14 3.03 1.22
N GLU A 148 14.13 2.76 0.36
CA GLU A 148 15.55 2.96 0.64
C GLU A 148 16.13 4.10 -0.24
N PRO A 149 15.85 5.39 0.08
CA PRO A 149 16.75 6.46 -0.36
C PRO A 149 18.14 6.09 0.17
N SER A 150 19.19 6.18 -0.66
CA SER A 150 20.44 5.50 -0.30
C SER A 150 20.98 6.05 1.03
N ALA A 151 21.44 5.14 1.91
CA ALA A 151 21.93 5.54 3.23
C ALA A 151 23.14 6.50 3.15
N VAL A 152 23.78 6.57 1.99
CA VAL A 152 24.81 7.56 1.62
C VAL A 152 24.19 8.94 1.43
N GLU A 153 23.23 9.09 0.52
CA GLU A 153 22.55 10.38 0.24
C GLU A 153 21.85 10.96 1.48
N LEU A 154 21.25 10.10 2.32
CA LEU A 154 20.63 10.55 3.57
C LEU A 154 21.67 11.08 4.57
N GLY A 155 22.82 10.41 4.68
CA GLY A 155 23.93 10.84 5.53
C GLY A 155 24.63 12.10 5.02
N GLU A 156 24.75 12.27 3.70
CA GLU A 156 25.24 13.50 3.07
C GLU A 156 24.28 14.68 3.32
N ALA A 157 22.97 14.47 3.19
CA ALA A 157 21.96 15.51 3.44
C ALA A 157 21.97 16.01 4.90
N ASP A 158 22.05 15.12 5.90
CA ASP A 158 22.17 15.53 7.30
C ASP A 158 23.56 16.14 7.61
N SER A 159 24.63 15.73 6.92
CA SER A 159 25.96 16.36 7.05
C SER A 159 25.97 17.80 6.54
N LEU A 160 25.45 18.04 5.33
CA LEU A 160 25.33 19.38 4.74
C LEU A 160 24.45 20.31 5.60
N LYS A 161 23.41 19.77 6.22
CA LYS A 161 22.51 20.48 7.14
C LYS A 161 23.22 20.89 8.45
N ILE A 162 24.12 20.05 8.97
CA ILE A 162 25.01 20.40 10.09
C ILE A 162 25.97 21.52 9.67
N GLU A 163 26.63 21.41 8.52
CA GLU A 163 27.54 22.46 8.01
C GLU A 163 26.83 23.80 7.79
N LEU A 164 25.63 23.80 7.20
CA LEU A 164 24.81 25.01 7.06
C LEU A 164 24.47 25.64 8.41
N SER A 165 24.11 24.84 9.43
CA SER A 165 23.83 25.37 10.78
C SER A 165 25.06 26.02 11.42
N LYS A 166 26.26 25.44 11.22
CA LYS A 166 27.53 26.00 11.69
C LYS A 166 27.83 27.32 10.97
N LEU A 167 27.77 27.34 9.64
CA LEU A 167 28.00 28.54 8.83
C LEU A 167 26.99 29.66 9.15
N THR A 168 25.74 29.31 9.50
CA THR A 168 24.74 30.29 9.93
C THR A 168 25.15 30.99 11.23
N ALA A 169 25.58 30.22 12.24
CA ALA A 169 26.07 30.78 13.50
C ALA A 169 27.37 31.59 13.33
N GLU A 170 28.28 31.14 12.46
CA GLU A 170 29.54 31.82 12.15
C GLU A 170 29.29 33.17 11.44
N ASN A 171 28.30 33.25 10.53
CA ASN A 171 27.87 34.51 9.92
C ASN A 171 27.17 35.45 10.90
N GLU A 172 26.41 34.93 11.86
CA GLU A 172 25.77 35.75 12.91
C GLU A 172 26.81 36.40 13.81
N LEU A 173 27.82 35.66 14.27
CA LEU A 173 28.92 36.18 15.06
C LEU A 173 29.77 37.22 14.30
N LEU A 174 30.13 36.94 13.03
CA LEU A 174 30.87 37.92 12.20
C LEU A 174 30.07 39.21 11.95
N ARG A 175 28.73 39.13 11.91
CA ARG A 175 27.85 40.31 11.82
C ARG A 175 27.85 41.13 13.12
N GLU A 176 27.95 40.47 14.27
CA GLU A 176 28.06 41.12 15.58
C GLU A 176 29.43 41.81 15.74
N GLU A 177 30.54 41.11 15.51
CA GLU A 177 31.90 41.70 15.53
C GLU A 177 32.03 42.89 14.57
N SER A 178 31.48 42.78 13.36
CA SER A 178 31.45 43.87 12.37
C SER A 178 30.63 45.09 12.85
N SER A 179 29.61 44.87 13.68
CA SER A 179 28.82 45.96 14.27
C SER A 179 29.54 46.65 15.44
N GLU A 180 30.28 45.90 16.25
CA GLU A 180 31.10 46.42 17.35
C GLU A 180 32.28 47.25 16.82
N LEU A 181 33.05 46.70 15.87
CA LEU A 181 34.14 47.42 15.20
C LEU A 181 33.67 48.71 14.52
N LYS A 182 32.46 48.72 13.96
CA LYS A 182 31.87 49.93 13.37
C LYS A 182 31.60 51.00 14.43
N ALA A 183 31.08 50.63 15.60
CA ALA A 183 30.84 51.55 16.70
C ALA A 183 32.16 52.09 17.30
N GLU A 184 33.19 51.25 17.41
CA GLU A 184 34.53 51.69 17.86
C GLU A 184 35.16 52.68 16.87
N ILE A 185 35.06 52.43 15.56
CA ILE A 185 35.49 53.38 14.51
C ILE A 185 34.76 54.73 14.63
N GLU A 186 33.46 54.72 14.90
CA GLU A 186 32.67 55.94 15.06
C GLU A 186 33.11 56.73 16.31
N SER A 187 33.33 56.06 17.44
CA SER A 187 33.86 56.68 18.67
C SER A 187 35.29 57.22 18.52
N LEU A 188 36.17 56.48 17.84
CA LEU A 188 37.53 56.94 17.52
C LEU A 188 37.51 58.18 16.61
N ASN A 189 36.60 58.24 15.65
CA ASN A 189 36.41 59.40 14.78
C ASN A 189 35.92 60.63 15.57
N GLU A 190 34.99 60.46 16.52
CA GLU A 190 34.60 61.55 17.43
C GLU A 190 35.78 62.06 18.26
N LEU A 191 36.56 61.16 18.88
CA LEU A 191 37.75 61.50 19.67
C LEU A 191 38.80 62.27 18.84
N VAL A 192 39.09 61.80 17.63
CA VAL A 192 40.00 62.47 16.69
C VAL A 192 39.45 63.85 16.27
N SER A 193 38.14 63.99 16.08
CA SER A 193 37.53 65.29 15.77
C SER A 193 37.67 66.28 16.93
N SER A 194 37.44 65.83 18.17
CA SER A 194 37.59 66.61 19.40
C SER A 194 39.04 67.04 19.64
N TRP A 195 39.99 66.11 19.48
CA TRP A 195 41.43 66.40 19.57
C TRP A 195 41.88 67.44 18.54
N ASN A 196 41.38 67.35 17.30
CA ASN A 196 41.66 68.34 16.25
C ASN A 196 41.07 69.72 16.58
N GLN A 197 39.86 69.78 17.16
CA GLN A 197 39.27 71.05 17.60
C GLN A 197 40.06 71.69 18.75
N SER A 198 40.45 70.88 19.75
CA SER A 198 41.27 71.31 20.89
C SER A 198 42.66 71.80 20.44
N SER A 199 43.32 71.06 19.55
CA SER A 199 44.61 71.47 18.97
C SER A 199 44.51 72.81 18.22
N ARG A 200 43.40 73.01 17.49
CA ARG A 200 43.10 74.27 16.77
C ARG A 200 42.68 75.43 17.68
N SER A 201 42.24 75.19 18.91
CA SER A 201 41.99 76.26 19.89
C SER A 201 43.25 76.64 20.65
N LEU A 202 44.09 75.66 21.02
CA LEU A 202 45.39 75.88 21.65
C LEU A 202 46.31 76.73 20.76
N HIS A 203 46.43 76.40 19.46
CA HIS A 203 47.22 77.19 18.50
C HIS A 203 46.71 78.63 18.30
N LYS A 204 45.49 78.97 18.75
CA LYS A 204 44.97 80.37 18.72
C LYS A 204 45.29 81.18 19.98
N LEU A 205 45.91 80.56 20.98
CA LEU A 205 46.30 81.17 22.26
C LEU A 205 47.83 81.40 22.35
N GLN A 206 48.55 81.19 21.24
CA GLN A 206 50.01 81.19 21.15
C GLN A 206 50.50 82.10 20.01
#